data_AF-A0A1Q3HUL8-F1
#
_entry.id   AF-A0A1Q3HUL8-F1
#
_cell.length_a   1.000
_cell.length_b   1.000
_cell.length_c   1.000
_cell.angle_alpha   90.00
_cell.angle_beta   90.00
_cell.angle_gamma   90.00
#
_symmetry.space_group_name_H-M   'P 1'
#
loop_
_entity.id
_entity.type
_entity.pdbx_description
1 polymer ?
#
loop_
_entity_poly.entity_id
_entity_poly.type
_entity_poly.pdbx_seq_one_letter_code
_entity_poly.pdbx_strand_id
1 'polypeptide(L)'
;MKEHRSHPLPVRLFLPCLTLLWGAGCGVIEAEPRMDEALPESSLAQVEQAQTLTYTLHWADNQATGDCNFVNPVNGIASGRLEEPRTITGLAGKRIRSMHLSSTNNTAFKYDDVLLLNFNNYILMSSDRRVAAYSNAPNPLGTSPVPYDWSKIVGQAIDNQNLQPAWCTSGATGADCTVPRTETVGTMNVNLTSFWTIDEAAYPSRPDARTFTLVTIGDDEQYMDCRHGDVTLTLTVESCSPEVCDGKDNDCDGLIDEGLGTVTCGVGACKRTVEACVNGAPGICTPGTPIPETRDNIDNNCNGYIDDNYIVSVPVSTLSNLVSTCTSTDLNSTVGYSRACVAAARRYCNSTGWEGGTPIEYGPPNLYLACFRAKGFFISLDELNGPGCTATNLITTPEYSKACTSAASRYCADRGYVGGIPQEFDGSRIYINCVDQQPSSNGYFGGVNNTDWAWRTNCLSSPLAGPEFSKGCRAAAHRWCAYDQNAVSGVPVDVGATMSNLACIYR
;
A
#
# COMPACT_ATOMS: atom_id res chain seq x y z
N MET A 1 9.48 -56.32 -19.62
CA MET A 1 10.64 -55.61 -19.06
C MET A 1 10.13 -54.34 -18.43
N LYS A 2 10.01 -54.33 -17.10
CA LYS A 2 9.72 -53.15 -16.27
C LYS A 2 11.06 -52.70 -15.71
N GLU A 3 11.40 -51.42 -15.82
CA GLU A 3 12.50 -50.84 -15.04
C GLU A 3 11.98 -49.69 -14.17
N HIS A 4 12.23 -49.86 -12.88
CA HIS A 4 12.11 -48.86 -11.83
C HIS A 4 13.30 -47.91 -11.86
N ARG A 5 13.09 -46.61 -11.60
CA ARG A 5 14.04 -45.79 -10.86
C ARG A 5 13.33 -44.90 -9.85
N SER A 6 14.04 -44.72 -8.74
CA SER A 6 13.64 -44.42 -7.38
C SER A 6 13.93 -42.96 -7.00
N HIS A 7 13.04 -42.36 -6.20
CA HIS A 7 13.26 -41.11 -5.47
C HIS A 7 14.02 -41.36 -4.15
N PRO A 8 14.83 -40.42 -3.64
CA PRO A 8 15.59 -40.59 -2.40
C PRO A 8 14.76 -40.24 -1.15
N LEU A 9 14.96 -41.03 -0.09
CA LEU A 9 14.43 -40.85 1.27
C LEU A 9 15.30 -39.86 2.08
N PRO A 10 14.74 -39.17 3.10
CA PRO A 10 15.51 -38.30 3.99
C PRO A 10 16.25 -39.10 5.08
N VAL A 11 17.50 -38.69 5.34
CA VAL A 11 18.39 -39.21 6.38
C VAL A 11 17.93 -38.71 7.75
N ARG A 12 17.63 -39.63 8.68
CA ARG A 12 17.47 -39.34 10.12
C ARG A 12 18.84 -39.39 10.80
N LEU A 13 19.35 -38.24 11.25
CA LEU A 13 20.45 -38.20 12.22
C LEU A 13 19.88 -38.48 13.63
N PHE A 14 20.32 -39.59 14.23
CA PHE A 14 20.20 -39.85 15.67
C PHE A 14 21.43 -39.26 16.37
N LEU A 15 21.24 -38.28 17.25
CA LEU A 15 22.22 -37.95 18.30
C LEU A 15 21.78 -38.62 19.62
N PRO A 16 22.64 -39.36 20.33
CA PRO A 16 22.34 -39.85 21.67
C PRO A 16 22.54 -38.75 22.71
N CYS A 17 21.54 -38.59 23.58
CA CYS A 17 21.55 -37.66 24.71
C CYS A 17 22.40 -38.25 25.85
N LEU A 18 23.46 -37.55 26.24
CA LEU A 18 24.28 -37.87 27.40
C LEU A 18 23.61 -37.30 28.66
N THR A 19 23.27 -38.16 29.62
CA THR A 19 22.72 -37.79 30.93
C THR A 19 23.83 -37.32 31.87
N LEU A 20 23.75 -36.07 32.37
CA LEU A 20 24.42 -35.65 33.60
C LEU A 20 23.59 -34.56 34.32
N LEU A 21 22.94 -35.00 35.41
CA LEU A 21 22.87 -34.41 36.76
C LEU A 21 22.79 -32.88 36.95
N TRP A 22 21.72 -32.50 37.68
CA TRP A 22 21.49 -31.34 38.56
C TRP A 22 20.68 -30.13 38.03
N GLY A 23 19.39 -30.15 38.38
CA GLY A 23 18.61 -29.08 39.02
C GLY A 23 18.70 -27.64 38.52
N ALA A 24 17.64 -27.17 37.84
CA ALA A 24 16.86 -25.97 38.23
C ALA A 24 15.82 -25.62 37.14
N GLY A 25 14.59 -25.31 37.55
CA GLY A 25 13.66 -24.41 36.86
C GLY A 25 13.00 -24.87 35.56
N CYS A 26 11.82 -25.48 35.63
CA CYS A 26 10.85 -25.42 34.53
C CYS A 26 10.27 -23.99 34.45
N GLY A 27 10.80 -23.18 33.54
CA GLY A 27 10.16 -21.96 33.06
C GLY A 27 9.25 -22.30 31.89
N VAL A 28 7.96 -22.02 32.04
CA VAL A 28 6.98 -22.03 30.95
C VAL A 28 7.34 -20.86 30.02
N ILE A 29 7.71 -21.15 28.78
CA ILE A 29 7.77 -20.15 27.71
C ILE A 29 6.51 -20.37 26.87
N GLU A 30 5.51 -19.50 27.10
CA GLU A 30 4.37 -19.34 26.22
C GLU A 30 4.91 -18.86 24.86
N ALA A 31 4.73 -19.67 23.83
CA ALA A 31 4.98 -19.27 22.45
C ALA A 31 3.74 -18.52 21.95
N GLU A 32 3.83 -17.20 21.88
CA GLU A 32 2.91 -16.37 21.09
C GLU A 32 2.99 -16.80 19.62
N PRO A 33 1.85 -16.96 18.90
CA PRO A 33 1.91 -17.11 17.46
C PRO A 33 2.19 -15.74 16.84
N ARG A 34 3.44 -15.49 16.45
CA ARG A 34 3.75 -14.43 15.49
C ARG A 34 3.11 -14.79 14.16
N MET A 35 2.02 -14.13 13.83
CA MET A 35 1.60 -13.94 12.45
C MET A 35 2.48 -12.83 11.85
N ASP A 36 3.66 -13.21 11.39
CA ASP A 36 4.38 -12.44 10.38
C ASP A 36 4.00 -13.06 9.03
N GLU A 37 2.86 -12.64 8.47
CA GLU A 37 2.67 -12.71 7.03
C GLU A 37 3.72 -11.78 6.41
N ALA A 38 4.87 -12.36 6.08
CA ALA A 38 5.81 -11.74 5.16
C ALA A 38 5.05 -11.55 3.84
N LEU A 39 4.66 -10.30 3.57
CA LEU A 39 4.38 -9.82 2.22
C LEU A 39 5.46 -10.39 1.28
N PRO A 40 5.11 -10.84 0.07
CA PRO A 40 6.13 -11.31 -0.86
C PRO A 40 7.08 -10.14 -1.12
N GLU A 41 8.35 -10.29 -0.71
CA GLU A 41 9.45 -9.45 -1.18
C GLU A 41 9.65 -9.72 -2.69
N SER A 42 8.73 -9.24 -3.50
CA SER A 42 8.84 -9.22 -4.95
C SER A 42 8.46 -7.84 -5.45
N SER A 43 9.20 -6.84 -4.97
CA SER A 43 9.57 -5.62 -5.71
C SER A 43 10.37 -4.69 -4.80
N LEU A 44 11.43 -5.20 -4.17
CA LEU A 44 12.61 -4.35 -4.05
C LEU A 44 13.11 -4.18 -5.49
N ALA A 45 12.55 -3.19 -6.18
CA ALA A 45 13.20 -2.60 -7.33
C ALA A 45 14.64 -2.38 -6.85
N GLN A 46 15.56 -3.12 -7.45
CA GLN A 46 16.97 -2.81 -7.32
C GLN A 46 17.04 -1.31 -7.61
N VAL A 47 17.39 -0.50 -6.60
CA VAL A 47 17.74 0.90 -6.83
C VAL A 47 18.97 0.81 -7.71
N GLU A 48 18.75 0.77 -9.02
CA GLU A 48 19.79 0.76 -10.02
C GLU A 48 20.55 2.05 -9.76
N GLN A 49 21.74 1.93 -9.16
CA GLN A 49 22.56 3.09 -8.81
C GLN A 49 22.63 3.98 -10.04
N ALA A 50 22.14 5.22 -9.92
CA ALA A 50 22.03 6.16 -11.03
C ALA A 50 23.34 6.15 -11.83
N GLN A 51 23.31 5.54 -13.01
CA GLN A 51 24.51 5.36 -13.81
C GLN A 51 24.99 6.73 -14.25
N THR A 52 26.14 7.15 -13.71
CA THR A 52 26.75 8.41 -14.06
C THR A 52 27.57 8.22 -15.34
N LEU A 53 27.20 8.93 -16.40
CA LEU A 53 27.91 8.94 -17.68
C LEU A 53 28.66 10.26 -17.84
N THR A 54 29.87 10.17 -18.39
CA THR A 54 30.67 11.36 -18.68
C THR A 54 30.84 11.51 -20.19
N TYR A 55 30.46 12.68 -20.72
CA TYR A 55 30.68 13.04 -22.11
C TYR A 55 31.71 14.14 -22.20
N THR A 56 32.65 14.00 -23.12
CA THR A 56 33.72 14.97 -23.37
C THR A 56 33.60 15.51 -24.78
N LEU A 57 33.27 16.79 -24.92
CA LEU A 57 33.19 17.49 -26.18
C LEU A 57 34.43 18.36 -26.34
N HIS A 58 35.09 18.29 -27.49
CA HIS A 58 36.34 19.00 -27.75
C HIS A 58 36.19 19.95 -28.93
N TRP A 59 36.62 21.18 -28.75
CA TRP A 59 36.79 22.17 -29.81
C TRP A 59 38.28 22.49 -29.90
N ALA A 60 38.90 22.01 -30.97
CA ALA A 60 40.26 22.42 -31.34
C ALA A 60 40.18 23.77 -32.07
N ASP A 61 41.20 24.62 -31.97
CA ASP A 61 41.32 25.79 -32.86
C ASP A 61 41.62 25.32 -34.29
N ASN A 62 40.56 25.07 -35.06
CA ASN A 62 40.70 24.48 -36.38
C ASN A 62 40.65 25.54 -37.48
N GLN A 63 41.65 26.43 -37.55
CA GLN A 63 41.98 27.09 -38.82
C GLN A 63 43.48 27.44 -38.95
N ALA A 64 44.02 26.96 -40.06
CA ALA A 64 45.07 27.64 -40.80
C ALA A 64 44.48 28.94 -41.36
N THR A 65 44.89 30.09 -40.82
CA THR A 65 44.85 31.44 -41.44
C THR A 65 43.74 31.68 -42.48
N GLY A 66 42.62 32.30 -42.14
CA GLY A 66 41.64 32.62 -43.17
C GLY A 66 40.35 33.30 -42.74
N ASP A 67 39.32 32.52 -42.38
CA ASP A 67 37.95 33.02 -42.50
C ASP A 67 37.16 32.91 -41.19
N CYS A 68 36.97 34.03 -40.49
CA CYS A 68 35.74 34.24 -39.74
C CYS A 68 34.60 34.20 -40.78
N ASN A 69 33.78 33.15 -40.78
CA ASN A 69 32.81 32.84 -41.86
C ASN A 69 31.62 33.82 -41.99
N PHE A 70 31.69 35.01 -41.38
CA PHE A 70 30.67 36.04 -41.48
C PHE A 70 31.33 37.38 -41.86
N VAL A 71 30.67 38.10 -42.78
CA VAL A 71 31.31 38.89 -43.85
C VAL A 71 31.60 40.37 -43.50
N ASN A 72 32.78 40.82 -43.96
CA ASN A 72 33.23 42.18 -44.33
C ASN A 72 34.11 42.97 -43.32
N PRO A 73 35.45 42.96 -43.47
CA PRO A 73 36.41 43.59 -42.56
C PRO A 73 36.56 45.11 -42.75
N VAL A 74 35.46 45.84 -43.00
CA VAL A 74 35.53 47.29 -43.23
C VAL A 74 34.61 48.01 -42.24
N ASN A 75 35.24 48.69 -41.27
CA ASN A 75 34.70 49.69 -40.31
C ASN A 75 34.44 49.24 -38.84
N GLY A 76 35.19 48.30 -38.27
CA GLY A 76 35.12 48.01 -36.81
C GLY A 76 33.77 47.42 -36.38
N ILE A 77 33.34 46.37 -37.08
CA ILE A 77 32.07 45.69 -36.87
C ILE A 77 32.38 44.24 -36.49
N ALA A 78 31.76 43.73 -35.42
CA ALA A 78 32.01 42.40 -34.88
C ALA A 78 31.83 41.27 -35.90
N SER A 79 32.88 40.47 -36.08
CA SER A 79 32.87 39.24 -36.88
C SER A 79 32.85 38.03 -35.95
N GLY A 80 31.86 37.15 -36.13
CA GLY A 80 31.73 35.93 -35.32
C GLY A 80 32.26 34.70 -36.03
N ARG A 81 32.72 33.70 -35.28
CA ARG A 81 32.96 32.34 -35.73
C ARG A 81 32.13 31.38 -34.90
N LEU A 82 31.28 30.62 -35.58
CA LEU A 82 30.54 29.51 -35.01
C LEU A 82 31.41 28.26 -35.17
N GLU A 83 31.84 27.67 -34.07
CA GLU A 83 32.50 26.36 -34.13
C GLU A 83 31.49 25.27 -34.52
N GLU A 84 32.01 24.18 -35.08
CA GLU A 84 31.19 23.01 -35.42
C GLU A 84 30.38 22.55 -34.19
N PRO A 85 29.03 22.53 -34.28
CA PRO A 85 28.18 22.16 -33.16
C PRO A 85 28.47 20.73 -32.69
N ARG A 86 28.56 20.55 -31.38
CA ARG A 86 28.76 19.23 -30.76
C ARG A 86 27.43 18.74 -30.20
N THR A 87 26.92 17.65 -30.77
CA THR A 87 25.64 17.07 -30.36
C THR A 87 25.86 15.76 -29.62
N ILE A 88 25.23 15.62 -28.46
CA ILE A 88 25.14 14.35 -27.72
C ILE A 88 23.76 13.77 -27.98
N THR A 89 23.71 12.51 -28.37
CA THR A 89 22.47 11.71 -28.54
C THR A 89 22.40 10.62 -27.47
N GLY A 90 21.26 9.94 -27.32
CA GLY A 90 21.07 8.90 -26.30
C GLY A 90 20.85 9.46 -24.89
N LEU A 91 20.26 10.66 -24.78
CA LEU A 91 19.94 11.32 -23.52
C LEU A 91 18.47 11.19 -23.12
N ALA A 92 17.68 10.41 -23.86
CA ALA A 92 16.33 10.02 -23.43
C ALA A 92 16.36 9.39 -22.02
N GLY A 93 15.51 9.88 -21.11
CA GLY A 93 15.44 9.40 -19.72
C GLY A 93 16.68 9.71 -18.88
N LYS A 94 17.47 10.72 -19.27
CA LYS A 94 18.66 11.17 -18.54
C LYS A 94 18.62 12.68 -18.28
N ARG A 95 19.30 13.13 -17.23
CA ARG A 95 19.50 14.57 -16.94
C ARG A 95 20.98 14.93 -16.81
N ILE A 96 21.33 16.15 -17.20
CA ILE A 96 22.70 16.69 -17.05
C ILE A 96 22.83 17.18 -15.61
N ARG A 97 23.76 16.59 -14.86
CA ARG A 97 24.03 16.91 -13.44
C ARG A 97 25.06 18.01 -13.26
N SER A 98 26.10 18.01 -14.09
CA SER A 98 27.12 19.05 -14.05
C SER A 98 27.76 19.26 -15.41
N MET A 99 28.28 20.46 -15.61
CA MET A 99 29.01 20.84 -16.80
C MET A 99 30.28 21.56 -16.40
N HIS A 100 31.40 21.12 -16.95
CA HIS A 100 32.71 21.69 -16.69
C HIS A 100 33.40 22.03 -18.02
N LEU A 101 33.58 23.32 -18.29
CA LEU A 101 34.33 23.82 -19.44
C LEU A 101 35.72 24.24 -18.97
N SER A 102 36.77 23.74 -19.61
CA SER A 102 38.14 24.14 -19.31
C SER A 102 39.00 24.15 -20.56
N SER A 103 40.15 24.82 -20.48
CA SER A 103 41.19 24.63 -21.50
C SER A 103 41.70 23.19 -21.49
N THR A 104 41.98 22.66 -22.67
CA THR A 104 42.45 21.28 -22.80
C THR A 104 43.79 21.10 -22.08
N ASN A 105 43.90 20.03 -21.26
CA ASN A 105 45.04 19.75 -20.39
C ASN A 105 45.37 20.84 -19.35
N ASN A 106 44.40 21.70 -18.96
CA ASN A 106 44.60 22.83 -18.04
C ASN A 106 45.74 23.78 -18.49
N THR A 107 45.92 23.90 -19.79
CA THR A 107 46.96 24.77 -20.37
C THR A 107 46.48 26.23 -20.42
N ALA A 108 47.43 27.12 -20.68
CA ALA A 108 47.20 28.53 -20.94
C ALA A 108 46.17 28.73 -22.07
N PHE A 109 45.04 29.37 -21.77
CA PHE A 109 43.96 29.68 -22.71
C PHE A 109 44.05 31.13 -23.14
N LYS A 110 43.85 31.37 -24.44
CA LYS A 110 43.72 32.70 -25.05
C LYS A 110 42.55 32.63 -26.03
N TYR A 111 41.79 33.70 -26.13
CA TYR A 111 40.72 33.85 -27.12
C TYR A 111 40.66 35.30 -27.58
N ASP A 112 39.90 35.52 -28.63
CA ASP A 112 39.67 36.82 -29.25
C ASP A 112 38.29 37.39 -28.86
N ASP A 113 38.25 38.71 -28.63
CA ASP A 113 37.24 39.55 -27.96
C ASP A 113 36.19 38.90 -27.05
N VAL A 114 35.27 38.12 -27.61
CA VAL A 114 34.17 37.50 -26.85
C VAL A 114 34.03 36.01 -27.14
N LEU A 115 33.98 35.21 -26.06
CA LEU A 115 33.71 33.78 -26.08
C LEU A 115 32.31 33.49 -25.53
N LEU A 116 31.54 32.65 -26.22
CA LEU A 116 30.21 32.20 -25.80
C LEU A 116 30.12 30.67 -25.84
N LEU A 117 29.46 30.10 -24.82
CA LEU A 117 28.98 28.72 -24.86
C LEU A 117 27.46 28.72 -24.90
N ASN A 118 26.90 28.14 -25.96
CA ASN A 118 25.48 28.02 -26.19
C ASN A 118 25.02 26.57 -26.06
N PHE A 119 23.79 26.41 -25.60
CA PHE A 119 23.06 25.16 -25.58
C PHE A 119 21.71 25.36 -26.27
N ASN A 120 21.51 24.67 -27.38
CA ASN A 120 20.43 24.95 -28.32
C ASN A 120 20.35 26.47 -28.61
N ASN A 121 19.32 27.15 -28.11
CA ASN A 121 19.09 28.59 -28.30
C ASN A 121 19.29 29.41 -27.02
N TYR A 122 20.03 28.91 -26.04
CA TYR A 122 20.30 29.59 -24.77
C TYR A 122 21.79 29.78 -24.54
N ILE A 123 22.19 30.97 -24.07
CA ILE A 123 23.58 31.21 -23.62
C ILE A 123 23.74 30.62 -22.22
N LEU A 124 24.74 29.76 -22.04
CA LEU A 124 25.16 29.22 -20.76
C LEU A 124 26.29 30.04 -20.13
N MET A 125 27.16 30.61 -20.95
CA MET A 125 28.32 31.38 -20.51
C MET A 125 28.76 32.37 -21.59
N SER A 126 29.22 33.55 -21.15
CA SER A 126 29.89 34.55 -21.96
C SER A 126 31.09 35.15 -21.24
N SER A 127 32.17 35.45 -21.96
CA SER A 127 33.27 36.27 -21.42
C SER A 127 32.88 37.75 -21.23
N ASP A 128 31.77 38.22 -21.81
CA ASP A 128 31.29 39.59 -21.69
C ASP A 128 29.78 39.65 -21.36
N ARG A 129 29.48 40.24 -20.19
CA ARG A 129 28.09 40.41 -19.72
C ARG A 129 27.22 41.28 -20.64
N ARG A 130 27.80 42.15 -21.48
CA ARG A 130 27.04 42.97 -22.45
C ARG A 130 26.23 42.12 -23.44
N VAL A 131 26.67 40.89 -23.71
CA VAL A 131 25.97 39.98 -24.62
C VAL A 131 24.55 39.65 -24.13
N ALA A 132 24.31 39.66 -22.81
CA ALA A 132 22.98 39.48 -22.24
C ALA A 132 22.01 40.63 -22.60
N ALA A 133 22.50 41.84 -22.91
CA ALA A 133 21.66 42.97 -23.30
C ALA A 133 21.06 42.80 -24.71
N TYR A 134 21.64 41.94 -25.55
CA TYR A 134 21.11 41.61 -26.88
C TYR A 134 20.08 40.48 -26.85
N SER A 135 19.75 39.98 -25.66
CA SER A 135 18.71 38.97 -25.48
C SER A 135 17.31 39.57 -25.39
N ASN A 136 16.30 38.75 -25.65
CA ASN A 136 14.89 39.16 -25.61
C ASN A 136 14.33 39.36 -24.19
N ALA A 137 15.12 39.19 -23.13
CA ALA A 137 14.63 39.19 -21.75
C ALA A 137 15.52 40.03 -20.81
N PRO A 138 14.96 40.86 -19.92
CA PRO A 138 15.73 41.47 -18.84
C PRO A 138 16.21 40.37 -17.88
N ASN A 139 17.53 40.11 -17.82
CA ASN A 139 18.15 39.19 -16.85
C ASN A 139 18.99 39.98 -15.85
N PRO A 140 18.43 40.41 -14.70
CA PRO A 140 19.14 41.29 -13.78
C PRO A 140 20.26 40.61 -12.99
N LEU A 141 20.27 39.26 -12.88
CA LEU A 141 21.06 38.58 -11.85
C LEU A 141 21.71 37.24 -12.26
N GLY A 142 21.69 36.84 -13.52
CA GLY A 142 22.46 35.67 -13.99
C GLY A 142 21.97 34.31 -13.50
N THR A 143 20.76 34.27 -12.96
CA THR A 143 20.15 33.06 -12.37
C THR A 143 19.40 32.18 -13.36
N SER A 144 19.24 32.64 -14.61
CA SER A 144 18.45 31.94 -15.64
C SER A 144 19.16 31.93 -17.00
N PRO A 145 19.01 30.85 -17.79
CA PRO A 145 19.41 30.82 -19.20
C PRO A 145 18.76 31.97 -19.97
N VAL A 146 19.51 32.52 -20.93
CA VAL A 146 19.11 33.70 -21.69
C VAL A 146 18.78 33.28 -23.12
N PRO A 147 17.54 33.46 -23.60
CA PRO A 147 17.20 33.13 -24.98
C PRO A 147 18.01 33.99 -25.93
N TYR A 148 18.58 33.33 -26.93
CA TYR A 148 19.60 33.87 -27.80
C TYR A 148 19.06 34.10 -29.21
N ASP A 149 19.38 35.26 -29.79
CA ASP A 149 19.00 35.62 -31.16
C ASP A 149 20.22 36.19 -31.90
N TRP A 150 20.81 35.39 -32.80
CA TRP A 150 22.00 35.75 -33.59
C TRP A 150 21.79 37.06 -34.37
N SER A 151 20.56 37.33 -34.83
CA SER A 151 20.27 38.51 -35.66
C SER A 151 20.51 39.84 -34.94
N LYS A 152 20.60 39.83 -33.61
CA LYS A 152 20.78 41.02 -32.78
C LYS A 152 22.23 41.34 -32.46
N ILE A 153 23.12 40.36 -32.59
CA ILE A 153 24.54 40.47 -32.28
C ILE A 153 25.36 40.72 -33.55
N VAL A 154 24.95 40.11 -34.67
CA VAL A 154 25.58 40.36 -35.98
C VAL A 154 25.47 41.85 -36.32
N GLY A 155 26.61 42.50 -36.54
CA GLY A 155 26.68 43.92 -36.92
C GLY A 155 26.80 44.91 -35.77
N GLN A 156 26.89 44.46 -34.51
CA GLN A 156 27.15 45.33 -33.36
C GLN A 156 28.65 45.62 -33.20
N ALA A 157 28.99 46.78 -32.62
CA ALA A 157 30.37 47.08 -32.21
C ALA A 157 30.66 46.39 -30.86
N ILE A 158 31.55 45.40 -30.85
CA ILE A 158 31.92 44.64 -29.65
C ILE A 158 33.44 44.77 -29.45
N ASP A 159 33.89 46.01 -29.29
CA ASP A 159 35.31 46.39 -29.09
C ASP A 159 35.72 46.27 -27.59
N ASN A 160 37.02 46.05 -27.41
CA ASN A 160 37.79 45.41 -26.34
C ASN A 160 38.55 46.39 -25.42
N GLN A 161 37.88 47.42 -24.89
CA GLN A 161 38.54 48.34 -23.94
C GLN A 161 37.84 48.42 -22.57
N ASN A 162 36.61 47.90 -22.43
CA ASN A 162 35.80 48.04 -21.21
C ASN A 162 34.94 46.79 -20.91
N LEU A 163 35.53 45.60 -21.01
CA LEU A 163 34.82 44.35 -20.73
C LEU A 163 34.29 44.32 -19.28
N GLN A 164 33.00 44.03 -19.15
CA GLN A 164 32.39 43.63 -17.89
C GLN A 164 32.91 42.23 -17.50
N PRO A 165 32.90 41.85 -16.20
CA PRO A 165 33.36 40.52 -15.79
C PRO A 165 32.57 39.43 -16.52
N ALA A 166 33.26 38.31 -16.80
CA ALA A 166 32.66 37.12 -17.38
C ALA A 166 31.41 36.71 -16.61
N TRP A 167 30.46 36.16 -17.35
CA TRP A 167 29.17 35.75 -16.83
C TRP A 167 28.87 34.31 -17.23
N CYS A 168 28.27 33.58 -16.31
CA CYS A 168 27.71 32.27 -16.55
C CYS A 168 26.38 32.17 -15.82
N THR A 169 25.47 31.39 -16.39
CA THR A 169 24.23 31.04 -15.70
C THR A 169 24.60 30.29 -14.41
N SER A 170 23.98 30.59 -13.26
CA SER A 170 23.97 29.74 -12.05
C SER A 170 22.63 29.85 -11.32
N GLY A 171 21.83 28.77 -11.24
CA GLY A 171 20.45 28.80 -10.75
C GLY A 171 20.37 29.12 -9.27
N ALA A 172 21.41 28.74 -8.52
CA ALA A 172 21.65 29.18 -7.16
C ALA A 172 23.13 28.98 -6.79
N THR A 173 23.78 30.03 -6.30
CA THR A 173 24.96 30.04 -5.40
C THR A 173 26.03 28.95 -5.59
N GLY A 174 26.53 28.72 -6.81
CA GLY A 174 27.54 27.67 -6.99
C GLY A 174 28.29 27.56 -8.32
N ALA A 175 28.05 28.45 -9.30
CA ALA A 175 28.90 28.48 -10.48
C ALA A 175 30.19 29.25 -10.19
N ASP A 176 31.33 28.63 -10.51
CA ASP A 176 32.63 29.28 -10.58
C ASP A 176 32.99 29.46 -12.04
N CYS A 177 33.21 30.71 -12.45
CA CYS A 177 33.40 31.10 -13.83
C CYS A 177 34.63 31.96 -13.93
N THR A 178 35.76 31.28 -13.98
CA THR A 178 37.06 31.87 -14.21
C THR A 178 37.34 31.83 -15.71
N VAL A 179 37.33 33.00 -16.35
CA VAL A 179 37.65 33.18 -17.77
C VAL A 179 38.76 34.21 -17.84
N PRO A 180 39.87 33.96 -18.56
CA PRO A 180 40.91 34.97 -18.70
C PRO A 180 40.34 36.18 -19.45
N ARG A 181 40.99 37.34 -19.30
CA ARG A 181 40.65 38.48 -20.17
C ARG A 181 40.94 38.09 -21.61
N THR A 182 40.13 38.57 -22.53
CA THR A 182 40.41 38.39 -23.96
C THR A 182 41.83 38.88 -24.28
N GLU A 183 42.44 38.26 -25.29
CA GLU A 183 43.81 38.50 -25.73
C GLU A 183 44.92 38.26 -24.69
N THR A 184 44.56 37.86 -23.46
CA THR A 184 45.51 37.47 -22.43
C THR A 184 45.55 35.96 -22.29
N VAL A 185 46.72 35.47 -21.88
CA VAL A 185 46.90 34.06 -21.54
C VAL A 185 46.52 33.85 -20.08
N GLY A 186 45.57 32.95 -19.82
CA GLY A 186 45.23 32.56 -18.45
C GLY A 186 44.44 31.26 -18.38
N THR A 187 44.00 30.89 -17.18
CA THR A 187 43.25 29.65 -16.97
C THR A 187 41.76 29.87 -17.21
N MET A 188 41.13 28.96 -17.95
CA MET A 188 39.67 28.91 -18.07
C MET A 188 39.12 27.73 -17.27
N ASN A 189 38.18 28.01 -16.36
CA ASN A 189 37.42 27.02 -15.61
C ASN A 189 36.00 27.55 -15.37
N VAL A 190 35.03 26.89 -15.99
CA VAL A 190 33.61 27.18 -15.81
C VAL A 190 32.94 25.92 -15.30
N ASN A 191 32.46 25.97 -14.07
CA ASN A 191 31.79 24.85 -13.43
C ASN A 191 30.33 25.20 -13.14
N LEU A 192 29.41 24.47 -13.76
CA LEU A 192 27.97 24.63 -13.58
C LEU A 192 27.45 23.40 -12.82
N THR A 193 27.13 23.59 -11.54
CA THR A 193 26.82 22.50 -10.58
C THR A 193 25.39 22.52 -10.05
N SER A 194 24.58 23.50 -10.44
CA SER A 194 23.20 23.69 -9.95
C SER A 194 22.26 24.21 -11.05
N PHE A 195 21.91 23.34 -12.00
CA PHE A 195 20.77 23.54 -12.92
C PHE A 195 20.16 22.18 -13.25
N TRP A 196 18.84 22.02 -13.39
CA TRP A 196 17.87 22.81 -14.15
C TRP A 196 16.52 22.92 -13.41
N THR A 197 15.99 24.14 -13.16
CA THR A 197 14.58 24.36 -12.75
C THR A 197 13.84 25.34 -13.66
N ILE A 198 14.47 25.83 -14.73
CA ILE A 198 13.90 26.89 -15.57
C ILE A 198 13.50 26.41 -16.99
N ASP A 199 13.78 25.18 -17.39
CA ASP A 199 13.54 24.74 -18.78
C ASP A 199 12.91 23.33 -18.93
N GLU A 200 12.25 22.81 -17.89
CA GLU A 200 11.48 21.55 -18.00
C GLU A 200 10.00 21.81 -18.33
N ALA A 201 9.41 22.89 -17.78
CA ALA A 201 8.05 23.31 -18.13
C ALA A 201 7.91 23.81 -19.60
N ALA A 202 9.01 24.11 -20.29
CA ALA A 202 9.01 24.68 -21.64
C ALA A 202 9.26 23.65 -22.78
N TYR A 203 9.69 22.42 -22.46
CA TYR A 203 10.00 21.39 -23.45
C TYR A 203 9.24 20.08 -23.17
N PRO A 204 7.97 19.95 -23.58
CA PRO A 204 7.12 18.77 -23.35
C PRO A 204 7.55 17.47 -24.08
N SER A 205 8.80 17.37 -24.52
CA SER A 205 9.43 16.14 -24.99
C SER A 205 10.93 16.40 -25.04
N ARG A 206 11.71 15.90 -24.07
CA ARG A 206 13.17 16.01 -24.09
C ARG A 206 13.68 15.41 -25.41
N PRO A 207 14.23 16.18 -26.36
CA PRO A 207 14.79 15.57 -27.56
C PRO A 207 15.89 14.57 -27.15
N ASP A 208 16.12 13.49 -27.88
CA ASP A 208 17.22 12.59 -27.52
C ASP A 208 18.59 13.27 -27.71
N ALA A 209 18.62 14.32 -28.54
CA ALA A 209 19.79 15.12 -28.87
C ALA A 209 19.92 16.39 -28.00
N ARG A 210 21.15 16.75 -27.64
CA ARG A 210 21.55 18.02 -27.02
C ARG A 210 22.70 18.64 -27.78
N THR A 211 22.51 19.85 -28.30
CA THR A 211 23.51 20.51 -29.15
C THR A 211 24.16 21.67 -28.41
N PHE A 212 25.49 21.59 -28.27
CA PHE A 212 26.34 22.63 -27.71
C PHE A 212 27.11 23.32 -28.83
N THR A 213 27.20 24.63 -28.75
CA THR A 213 27.94 25.41 -29.75
C THR A 213 28.84 26.42 -29.06
N LEU A 214 30.12 26.42 -29.44
CA LEU A 214 31.09 27.42 -29.01
C LEU A 214 31.15 28.53 -30.06
N VAL A 215 31.19 29.78 -29.61
CA VAL A 215 31.29 30.93 -30.50
C VAL A 215 32.40 31.84 -30.01
N THR A 216 33.26 32.27 -30.93
CA THR A 216 34.21 33.36 -30.73
C THR A 216 33.81 34.55 -31.58
N ILE A 217 34.04 35.76 -31.09
CA ILE A 217 33.77 37.02 -31.80
C ILE A 217 35.07 37.81 -31.76
N GLY A 218 35.47 38.40 -32.89
CA GLY A 218 36.67 39.21 -33.07
C GLY A 218 36.41 40.38 -34.01
N ASP A 219 37.09 41.53 -33.85
CA ASP A 219 36.84 42.69 -34.71
C ASP A 219 38.02 43.59 -35.14
N ASP A 220 39.28 43.31 -34.76
CA ASP A 220 40.37 44.27 -35.01
C ASP A 220 41.79 43.74 -35.38
N GLU A 221 42.07 42.42 -35.40
CA GLU A 221 43.43 41.90 -35.67
C GLU A 221 43.49 40.73 -36.67
N GLN A 222 43.98 41.01 -37.89
CA GLN A 222 44.14 40.07 -39.03
C GLN A 222 44.84 38.72 -38.70
N TYR A 223 45.55 38.60 -37.57
CA TYR A 223 46.26 37.38 -37.17
C TYR A 223 45.60 36.58 -36.03
N MET A 224 44.73 37.19 -35.23
CA MET A 224 44.05 36.58 -34.08
C MET A 224 42.53 36.52 -34.21
N ASP A 225 41.95 37.14 -35.25
CA ASP A 225 40.51 37.21 -35.49
C ASP A 225 39.79 35.86 -35.28
N CYS A 226 38.87 35.88 -34.33
CA CYS A 226 38.01 34.79 -33.90
C CYS A 226 38.75 33.56 -33.32
N ARG A 227 40.06 33.58 -33.05
CA ARG A 227 40.79 32.40 -32.52
C ARG A 227 40.47 32.12 -31.06
N HIS A 228 40.64 30.86 -30.65
CA HIS A 228 40.66 30.46 -29.25
C HIS A 228 41.69 29.35 -29.02
N GLY A 229 42.08 29.08 -27.77
CA GLY A 229 42.83 27.88 -27.43
C GLY A 229 41.94 26.63 -27.45
N ASP A 230 42.50 25.43 -27.34
CA ASP A 230 41.69 24.22 -27.28
C ASP A 230 40.81 24.18 -26.02
N VAL A 231 39.53 23.85 -26.20
CA VAL A 231 38.53 23.82 -25.13
C VAL A 231 37.89 22.44 -25.04
N THR A 232 37.77 21.95 -23.80
CA THR A 232 37.07 20.73 -23.47
C THR A 232 35.87 21.03 -22.59
N LEU A 233 34.69 20.53 -23.00
CA LEU A 233 33.48 20.49 -22.18
C LEU A 233 33.24 19.06 -21.69
N THR A 234 33.26 18.90 -20.37
CA THR A 234 32.94 17.65 -19.70
C THR A 234 31.56 17.75 -19.07
N LEU A 235 30.68 16.81 -19.41
CA LEU A 235 29.30 16.73 -18.91
C LEU A 235 29.16 15.47 -18.08
N THR A 236 28.57 15.62 -16.91
CA THR A 236 28.14 14.48 -16.07
C THR A 236 26.64 14.33 -16.23
N VAL A 237 26.19 13.16 -16.64
CA VAL A 237 24.80 12.82 -16.91
C VAL A 237 24.38 11.68 -16.00
N GLU A 238 23.16 11.71 -15.46
CA GLU A 238 22.60 10.61 -14.67
C GLU A 238 21.28 10.11 -15.28
N SER A 239 21.05 8.80 -15.14
CA SER A 239 19.78 8.18 -15.51
C SER A 239 18.67 8.54 -14.53
N CYS A 240 17.48 8.74 -15.05
CA CYS A 240 16.27 8.97 -14.27
C CYS A 240 15.64 7.62 -13.89
N SER A 241 14.86 7.61 -12.82
CA SER A 241 14.18 6.43 -12.28
C SER A 241 12.69 6.71 -12.12
N PRO A 242 11.81 5.70 -12.05
CA PRO A 242 10.40 5.93 -11.77
C PRO A 242 10.20 6.79 -10.51
N GLU A 243 9.13 7.57 -10.51
CA GLU A 243 8.84 8.48 -9.41
C GLU A 243 8.66 7.73 -8.09
N VAL A 244 9.27 8.28 -7.04
CA VAL A 244 9.05 7.87 -5.66
C VAL A 244 8.78 9.09 -4.79
N CYS A 245 8.00 8.90 -3.74
CA CYS A 245 7.61 9.98 -2.84
C CYS A 245 8.80 10.45 -1.97
N ASP A 246 9.64 11.33 -2.50
CA ASP A 246 10.87 11.79 -1.85
C ASP A 246 11.11 13.31 -1.97
N GLY A 247 10.16 14.04 -2.56
CA GLY A 247 10.24 15.48 -2.75
C GLY A 247 11.19 15.91 -3.86
N LYS A 248 11.57 14.98 -4.74
CA LYS A 248 12.43 15.26 -5.90
C LYS A 248 11.83 14.62 -7.15
N ASP A 249 11.96 15.33 -8.26
CA ASP A 249 11.77 14.76 -9.60
C ASP A 249 12.78 13.62 -9.84
N ASN A 250 12.31 12.38 -9.82
CA ASN A 250 13.14 11.19 -10.04
C ASN A 250 13.13 10.75 -11.50
N ASP A 251 11.98 10.88 -12.17
CA ASP A 251 11.80 10.41 -13.54
C ASP A 251 12.20 11.45 -14.60
N CYS A 252 12.55 12.65 -14.11
CA CYS A 252 12.98 13.80 -14.87
C CYS A 252 11.91 14.27 -15.86
N ASP A 253 10.65 14.36 -15.46
CA ASP A 253 9.60 14.96 -16.28
C ASP A 253 9.37 16.46 -15.96
N GLY A 254 9.98 16.97 -14.88
CA GLY A 254 9.86 18.35 -14.41
C GLY A 254 8.75 18.60 -13.41
N LEU A 255 8.02 17.55 -13.02
CA LEU A 255 7.07 17.54 -11.92
C LEU A 255 7.72 16.85 -10.71
N ILE A 256 7.14 17.07 -9.53
CA ILE A 256 7.66 16.50 -8.28
C ILE A 256 6.55 15.64 -7.68
N ASP A 257 6.87 14.39 -7.34
CA ASP A 257 6.01 13.40 -6.69
C ASP A 257 4.67 13.14 -7.41
N GLU A 258 4.64 13.18 -8.74
CA GLU A 258 3.46 12.95 -9.56
C GLU A 258 3.19 11.46 -9.89
N GLY A 259 1.96 11.15 -10.32
CA GLY A 259 1.63 9.80 -10.80
C GLY A 259 1.63 8.68 -9.74
N LEU A 260 1.89 8.98 -8.46
CA LEU A 260 2.00 8.01 -7.37
C LEU A 260 0.66 7.41 -6.88
N GLY A 261 -0.46 7.94 -7.36
CA GLY A 261 -1.80 7.41 -7.10
C GLY A 261 -2.31 7.66 -5.67
N THR A 262 -3.19 6.77 -5.18
CA THR A 262 -3.89 6.94 -3.90
C THR A 262 -3.76 5.71 -3.01
N VAL A 263 -3.72 5.91 -1.69
CA VAL A 263 -3.78 4.85 -0.68
C VAL A 263 -5.17 4.80 -0.08
N THR A 264 -5.72 3.59 0.06
CA THR A 264 -7.04 3.35 0.68
C THR A 264 -6.90 2.45 1.90
N CYS A 265 -7.59 2.80 2.99
CA CYS A 265 -7.57 2.07 4.25
C CYS A 265 -8.96 2.02 4.87
N GLY A 266 -9.16 1.11 5.83
CA GLY A 266 -10.43 0.90 6.50
C GLY A 266 -11.42 0.05 5.68
N VAL A 267 -12.47 -0.40 6.36
CA VAL A 267 -13.56 -1.20 5.80
C VAL A 267 -14.90 -0.55 6.12
N GLY A 268 -15.96 -0.94 5.41
CA GLY A 268 -17.30 -0.41 5.66
C GLY A 268 -17.37 1.12 5.60
N ALA A 269 -18.08 1.71 6.56
CA ALA A 269 -18.21 3.16 6.76
C ALA A 269 -16.88 3.86 7.11
N CYS A 270 -15.87 3.11 7.55
CA CYS A 270 -14.56 3.64 7.92
C CYS A 270 -13.58 3.71 6.73
N LYS A 271 -13.99 3.30 5.53
CA LYS A 271 -13.13 3.37 4.35
C LYS A 271 -12.74 4.83 4.07
N ARG A 272 -11.44 5.09 3.97
CA ARG A 272 -10.85 6.39 3.60
C ARG A 272 -9.86 6.20 2.45
N THR A 273 -9.76 7.21 1.61
CA THR A 273 -8.80 7.28 0.50
C THR A 273 -8.09 8.63 0.57
N VAL A 274 -6.77 8.59 0.47
CA VAL A 274 -5.89 9.76 0.48
C VAL A 274 -4.88 9.64 -0.66
N GLU A 275 -4.29 10.74 -1.08
CA GLU A 275 -3.15 10.74 -2.01
C GLU A 275 -1.99 9.92 -1.43
N ALA A 276 -1.30 9.15 -2.28
CA ALA A 276 -0.21 8.29 -1.84
C ALA A 276 1.05 9.09 -1.46
N CYS A 277 1.18 10.32 -1.94
CA CYS A 277 2.27 11.22 -1.60
C CYS A 277 1.74 12.62 -1.35
N VAL A 278 2.20 13.25 -0.25
CA VAL A 278 1.84 14.62 0.11
C VAL A 278 3.10 15.33 0.58
N ASN A 279 3.56 16.32 -0.19
CA ASN A 279 4.76 17.11 0.10
C ASN A 279 6.04 16.25 0.31
N GLY A 280 6.32 15.30 -0.59
CA GLY A 280 7.51 14.43 -0.49
C GLY A 280 7.50 13.42 0.66
N ALA A 281 6.33 13.17 1.27
CA ALA A 281 6.15 12.17 2.30
C ALA A 281 4.98 11.23 1.98
N PRO A 282 5.13 9.91 2.22
CA PRO A 282 4.04 8.96 1.99
C PRO A 282 2.76 9.37 2.72
N GLY A 283 1.65 9.34 2.00
CA GLY A 283 0.33 9.69 2.54
C GLY A 283 -0.07 8.76 3.68
N ILE A 284 -0.41 9.34 4.83
CA ILE A 284 -0.90 8.57 5.97
C ILE A 284 -2.40 8.36 5.80
N CYS A 285 -2.81 7.12 5.57
CA CYS A 285 -4.23 6.75 5.58
C CYS A 285 -4.65 6.29 6.98
N THR A 286 -5.53 7.05 7.63
CA THR A 286 -6.16 6.65 8.89
C THR A 286 -7.62 6.27 8.62
N PRO A 287 -8.06 5.03 8.96
CA PRO A 287 -9.46 4.63 8.85
C PRO A 287 -10.39 5.58 9.61
N GLY A 288 -11.63 5.69 9.16
CA GLY A 288 -12.68 6.37 9.91
C GLY A 288 -12.88 5.78 11.31
N THR A 289 -13.44 6.56 12.22
CA THR A 289 -13.77 6.06 13.57
C THR A 289 -14.98 5.15 13.50
N PRO A 290 -14.90 3.91 14.03
CA PRO A 290 -16.04 3.01 14.06
C PRO A 290 -17.12 3.53 15.01
N ILE A 291 -18.38 3.36 14.65
CA ILE A 291 -19.55 3.70 15.47
C ILE A 291 -20.47 2.48 15.60
N PRO A 292 -21.37 2.41 16.60
CA PRO A 292 -22.29 1.28 16.73
C PRO A 292 -23.18 1.08 15.50
N GLU A 293 -23.51 -0.18 15.22
CA GLU A 293 -24.34 -0.59 14.08
C GLU A 293 -25.74 0.02 14.06
N THR A 294 -26.21 0.33 12.85
CA THR A 294 -27.59 0.74 12.54
C THR A 294 -28.10 -0.01 11.32
N ARG A 295 -29.42 -0.26 11.24
CA ARG A 295 -30.07 -1.01 10.14
C ARG A 295 -30.16 -0.21 8.84
N ASP A 296 -29.02 0.14 8.29
CA ASP A 296 -28.85 0.90 7.05
C ASP A 296 -28.12 0.10 5.97
N ASN A 297 -27.82 -1.19 6.23
CA ASN A 297 -27.10 -2.07 5.31
C ASN A 297 -25.65 -1.57 5.03
N ILE A 298 -25.05 -0.90 6.01
CA ILE A 298 -23.66 -0.46 6.04
C ILE A 298 -22.97 -1.08 7.28
N ASP A 299 -21.67 -1.37 7.16
CA ASP A 299 -20.80 -1.78 8.28
C ASP A 299 -20.31 -0.51 8.99
N ASN A 300 -20.97 -0.12 10.08
CA ASN A 300 -20.77 1.16 10.77
C ASN A 300 -19.68 1.08 11.84
N ASN A 301 -19.47 -0.10 12.40
CA ASN A 301 -18.43 -0.38 13.38
C ASN A 301 -17.13 -0.91 12.75
N CYS A 302 -17.12 -1.09 11.43
CA CYS A 302 -15.95 -1.31 10.59
C CYS A 302 -15.18 -2.56 10.94
N ASN A 303 -15.89 -3.63 11.26
CA ASN A 303 -15.31 -4.92 11.57
C ASN A 303 -15.45 -5.94 10.43
N GLY A 304 -15.96 -5.51 9.28
CA GLY A 304 -16.08 -6.31 8.06
C GLY A 304 -17.45 -6.98 7.89
N TYR A 305 -18.38 -6.76 8.82
CA TYR A 305 -19.70 -7.36 8.80
C TYR A 305 -20.77 -6.28 8.75
N ILE A 306 -21.68 -6.38 7.79
CA ILE A 306 -22.81 -5.45 7.69
C ILE A 306 -23.85 -5.83 8.74
N ASP A 307 -24.30 -4.86 9.53
CA ASP A 307 -25.32 -5.05 10.54
C ASP A 307 -24.94 -6.21 11.47
N ASP A 308 -23.87 -6.09 12.30
CA ASP A 308 -23.20 -7.19 13.05
C ASP A 308 -23.19 -7.24 14.66
N ASN A 309 -23.73 -6.25 15.39
CA ASN A 309 -24.30 -6.35 16.77
C ASN A 309 -25.87 -6.35 17.09
N TYR A 310 -26.64 -7.48 17.17
CA TYR A 310 -28.07 -7.45 17.64
C TYR A 310 -28.50 -8.62 18.56
N ILE A 311 -28.31 -8.45 19.88
CA ILE A 311 -29.08 -9.15 20.92
C ILE A 311 -30.42 -8.45 21.07
N VAL A 312 -31.52 -9.19 20.92
CA VAL A 312 -32.87 -8.62 20.99
C VAL A 312 -33.49 -8.89 22.34
N SER A 313 -33.89 -7.84 23.05
CA SER A 313 -34.73 -7.98 24.26
C SER A 313 -36.20 -8.03 23.83
N VAL A 314 -36.85 -9.18 24.01
CA VAL A 314 -38.23 -9.39 23.56
C VAL A 314 -39.13 -9.70 24.76
N PRO A 315 -40.25 -8.98 24.97
CA PRO A 315 -41.22 -9.34 25.99
C PRO A 315 -41.75 -10.76 25.79
N VAL A 316 -41.82 -11.56 26.86
CA VAL A 316 -42.33 -12.94 26.75
C VAL A 316 -43.75 -12.97 26.20
N SER A 317 -44.58 -11.96 26.48
CA SER A 317 -45.91 -11.84 25.89
C SER A 317 -45.90 -11.77 24.36
N THR A 318 -44.92 -11.10 23.75
CA THR A 318 -44.73 -11.08 22.30
C THR A 318 -44.41 -12.47 21.77
N LEU A 319 -43.58 -13.23 22.49
CA LEU A 319 -43.25 -14.62 22.14
C LEU A 319 -44.45 -15.57 22.33
N SER A 320 -45.23 -15.38 23.40
CA SER A 320 -46.46 -16.13 23.65
C SER A 320 -47.49 -15.91 22.54
N ASN A 321 -47.53 -14.72 21.91
CA ASN A 321 -48.41 -14.47 20.76
C ASN A 321 -47.97 -15.24 19.51
N LEU A 322 -46.67 -15.50 19.36
CA LEU A 322 -46.12 -16.27 18.24
C LEU A 322 -46.25 -17.79 18.46
N VAL A 323 -46.06 -18.25 19.71
CA VAL A 323 -46.23 -19.63 20.13
C VAL A 323 -46.84 -19.62 21.53
N SER A 324 -48.12 -19.98 21.64
CA SER A 324 -48.91 -19.86 22.88
C SER A 324 -48.38 -20.66 24.06
N THR A 325 -47.56 -21.67 23.79
CA THR A 325 -46.90 -22.50 24.80
C THR A 325 -45.50 -22.01 25.17
N CYS A 326 -45.06 -20.84 24.70
CA CYS A 326 -43.89 -20.16 25.25
C CYS A 326 -44.34 -19.16 26.32
N THR A 327 -44.30 -19.56 27.59
CA THR A 327 -44.72 -18.73 28.73
C THR A 327 -43.56 -18.48 29.70
N SER A 328 -43.74 -17.54 30.63
CA SER A 328 -42.75 -17.29 31.70
C SER A 328 -42.53 -18.51 32.60
N THR A 329 -43.53 -19.40 32.72
CA THR A 329 -43.40 -20.68 33.43
C THR A 329 -42.37 -21.57 32.75
N ASP A 330 -42.38 -21.64 31.42
CA ASP A 330 -41.41 -22.42 30.64
C ASP A 330 -39.99 -21.82 30.73
N LEU A 331 -39.91 -20.52 30.98
CA LEU A 331 -38.65 -19.77 31.14
C LEU A 331 -38.14 -19.71 32.59
N ASN A 332 -38.86 -20.27 33.56
CA ASN A 332 -38.41 -20.40 34.96
C ASN A 332 -37.86 -21.80 35.31
N SER A 333 -37.83 -22.73 34.34
CA SER A 333 -37.21 -24.06 34.47
C SER A 333 -35.68 -23.99 34.65
N THR A 334 -35.07 -24.90 35.42
CA THR A 334 -33.60 -25.08 35.46
C THR A 334 -33.06 -25.93 34.30
N VAL A 335 -33.95 -26.60 33.56
CA VAL A 335 -33.60 -27.71 32.65
C VAL A 335 -33.19 -27.24 31.24
N GLY A 336 -33.54 -26.01 30.85
CA GLY A 336 -33.21 -25.42 29.54
C GLY A 336 -34.34 -24.52 29.01
N TYR A 337 -34.25 -24.10 27.74
CA TYR A 337 -35.32 -23.34 27.08
C TYR A 337 -36.26 -24.29 26.35
N SER A 338 -37.57 -24.14 26.57
CA SER A 338 -38.57 -24.98 25.92
C SER A 338 -38.53 -24.85 24.39
N ARG A 339 -38.84 -25.93 23.68
CA ARG A 339 -38.99 -25.97 22.22
C ARG A 339 -40.00 -24.95 21.73
N ALA A 340 -41.03 -24.68 22.53
CA ALA A 340 -41.99 -23.63 22.25
C ALA A 340 -41.31 -22.25 22.23
N CYS A 341 -40.44 -21.94 23.19
CA CYS A 341 -39.71 -20.68 23.23
C CYS A 341 -38.57 -20.58 22.22
N VAL A 342 -37.93 -21.69 21.86
CA VAL A 342 -36.99 -21.74 20.72
C VAL A 342 -37.74 -21.46 19.40
N ALA A 343 -38.89 -22.08 19.19
CA ALA A 343 -39.74 -21.82 18.02
C ALA A 343 -40.26 -20.38 17.99
N ALA A 344 -40.66 -19.83 19.14
CA ALA A 344 -41.08 -18.43 19.26
C ALA A 344 -39.93 -17.47 18.91
N ALA A 345 -38.72 -17.74 19.40
CA ALA A 345 -37.53 -16.96 19.08
C ALA A 345 -37.25 -16.99 17.56
N ARG A 346 -37.31 -18.17 16.94
CA ARG A 346 -37.18 -18.33 15.49
C ARG A 346 -38.22 -17.52 14.73
N ARG A 347 -39.50 -17.63 15.11
CA ARG A 347 -40.61 -16.92 14.45
C ARG A 347 -40.46 -15.40 14.60
N TYR A 348 -40.03 -14.94 15.78
CA TYR A 348 -39.73 -13.53 16.02
C TYR A 348 -38.58 -13.06 15.13
N CYS A 349 -37.44 -13.72 15.16
CA CYS A 349 -36.27 -13.36 14.34
C CYS A 349 -36.62 -13.34 12.83
N ASN A 350 -37.41 -14.31 12.37
CA ASN A 350 -37.93 -14.36 11.00
C ASN A 350 -38.80 -13.14 10.65
N SER A 351 -39.68 -12.71 11.55
CA SER A 351 -40.47 -11.48 11.35
C SER A 351 -39.62 -10.20 11.25
N THR A 352 -38.37 -10.26 11.72
CA THR A 352 -37.41 -9.14 11.67
C THR A 352 -36.34 -9.27 10.57
N GLY A 353 -36.47 -10.25 9.67
CA GLY A 353 -35.56 -10.43 8.52
C GLY A 353 -34.41 -11.42 8.71
N TRP A 354 -34.41 -12.20 9.81
CA TRP A 354 -33.39 -13.21 10.12
C TRP A 354 -33.91 -14.63 9.94
N GLU A 355 -33.08 -15.55 9.46
CA GLU A 355 -33.53 -16.91 9.15
C GLU A 355 -33.60 -17.85 10.37
N GLY A 356 -32.88 -17.53 11.45
CA GLY A 356 -32.82 -18.31 12.69
C GLY A 356 -32.81 -17.44 13.95
N GLY A 357 -33.22 -18.05 15.09
CA GLY A 357 -33.24 -17.36 16.38
C GLY A 357 -33.09 -18.33 17.55
N THR A 358 -32.32 -17.96 18.58
CA THR A 358 -32.21 -18.77 19.81
C THR A 358 -32.30 -17.90 21.06
N PRO A 359 -32.97 -18.37 22.12
CA PRO A 359 -32.90 -17.74 23.43
C PRO A 359 -31.47 -17.75 23.99
N ILE A 360 -31.09 -16.66 24.65
CA ILE A 360 -29.80 -16.45 25.32
C ILE A 360 -30.00 -16.51 26.83
N GLU A 361 -30.75 -15.54 27.36
CA GLU A 361 -30.96 -15.32 28.78
C GLU A 361 -32.39 -14.87 29.05
N TYR A 362 -32.98 -15.30 30.15
CA TYR A 362 -34.28 -14.82 30.60
C TYR A 362 -34.11 -13.81 31.73
N GLY A 363 -34.41 -12.54 31.42
CA GLY A 363 -34.46 -11.44 32.39
C GLY A 363 -35.88 -10.91 32.46
N PRO A 364 -36.74 -11.42 33.38
CA PRO A 364 -38.16 -11.09 33.41
C PRO A 364 -38.41 -9.57 33.38
N PRO A 365 -39.33 -9.08 32.52
CA PRO A 365 -40.31 -9.83 31.73
C PRO A 365 -39.84 -10.23 30.31
N ASN A 366 -38.56 -10.04 30.00
CA ASN A 366 -38.02 -10.19 28.65
C ASN A 366 -37.17 -11.46 28.50
N LEU A 367 -37.17 -12.02 27.30
CA LEU A 367 -36.24 -13.03 26.85
C LEU A 367 -35.26 -12.38 25.87
N TYR A 368 -33.97 -12.50 26.14
CA TYR A 368 -32.91 -12.06 25.24
C TYR A 368 -32.69 -13.11 24.16
N LEU A 369 -32.71 -12.70 22.90
CA LEU A 369 -32.58 -13.57 21.74
C LEU A 369 -31.33 -13.23 20.93
N ALA A 370 -30.67 -14.25 20.38
CA ALA A 370 -29.73 -14.11 19.29
C ALA A 370 -30.47 -14.43 17.99
N CYS A 371 -30.63 -13.44 17.12
CA CYS A 371 -31.08 -13.66 15.75
C CYS A 371 -29.86 -13.79 14.83
N PHE A 372 -29.90 -14.71 13.87
CA PHE A 372 -28.73 -15.04 13.05
C PHE A 372 -29.09 -15.52 11.65
N ARG A 373 -28.13 -15.36 10.73
CA ARG A 373 -28.22 -15.86 9.36
C ARG A 373 -27.96 -17.35 9.34
N ALA A 374 -28.84 -18.10 8.70
CA ALA A 374 -28.71 -19.54 8.56
C ALA A 374 -29.58 -20.05 7.43
N LYS A 375 -29.26 -21.22 6.88
CA LYS A 375 -30.14 -21.90 5.94
C LYS A 375 -31.07 -22.86 6.68
N GLY A 376 -32.38 -22.66 6.49
CA GLY A 376 -33.41 -23.47 7.11
C GLY A 376 -33.79 -24.71 6.30
N PHE A 377 -33.96 -25.84 6.98
CA PHE A 377 -34.42 -27.09 6.38
C PHE A 377 -35.53 -27.72 7.22
N PHE A 378 -36.65 -28.10 6.57
CA PHE A 378 -37.61 -29.04 7.16
C PHE A 378 -37.21 -30.45 6.75
N ILE A 379 -36.98 -31.30 7.74
CA ILE A 379 -36.63 -32.71 7.52
C ILE A 379 -37.47 -33.64 8.38
N SER A 380 -37.66 -34.86 7.88
CA SER A 380 -38.25 -35.94 8.66
C SER A 380 -37.30 -36.41 9.75
N LEU A 381 -37.86 -37.05 10.79
CA LEU A 381 -37.05 -37.71 11.82
C LEU A 381 -36.16 -38.83 11.26
N ASP A 382 -36.59 -39.50 10.18
CA ASP A 382 -35.83 -40.57 9.55
C ASP A 382 -34.61 -40.03 8.78
N GLU A 383 -34.67 -38.78 8.30
CA GLU A 383 -33.55 -38.09 7.65
C GLU A 383 -32.49 -37.59 8.65
N LEU A 384 -32.82 -37.57 9.95
CA LEU A 384 -31.91 -37.18 11.01
C LEU A 384 -30.99 -38.33 11.38
N ASN A 385 -29.76 -38.27 10.89
CA ASN A 385 -28.75 -39.30 11.14
C ASN A 385 -28.24 -39.24 12.60
N GLY A 386 -28.79 -40.08 13.50
CA GLY A 386 -28.27 -40.15 14.86
C GLY A 386 -28.98 -41.10 15.83
N PRO A 387 -28.24 -41.88 16.64
CA PRO A 387 -28.82 -42.60 17.76
C PRO A 387 -29.39 -41.62 18.81
N GLY A 388 -30.60 -41.86 19.30
CA GLY A 388 -31.19 -41.18 20.47
C GLY A 388 -32.07 -39.96 20.19
N CYS A 389 -32.19 -39.47 18.96
CA CYS A 389 -33.22 -38.50 18.58
C CYS A 389 -34.44 -39.23 18.01
N THR A 390 -35.51 -39.34 18.79
CA THR A 390 -36.74 -40.06 18.39
C THR A 390 -37.96 -39.16 18.48
N ALA A 391 -39.03 -39.52 17.77
CA ALA A 391 -40.32 -38.82 17.87
C ALA A 391 -40.81 -38.80 19.32
N THR A 392 -40.64 -39.90 20.05
CA THR A 392 -40.97 -40.00 21.47
C THR A 392 -40.22 -38.94 22.28
N ASN A 393 -38.91 -38.81 22.12
CA ASN A 393 -38.11 -37.81 22.86
C ASN A 393 -38.49 -36.37 22.47
N LEU A 394 -38.88 -36.12 21.20
CA LEU A 394 -39.43 -34.84 20.76
C LEU A 394 -40.92 -34.65 21.09
N ILE A 395 -41.61 -35.59 21.73
CA ILE A 395 -43.02 -35.41 22.12
C ILE A 395 -43.12 -35.32 23.63
N THR A 396 -42.35 -36.13 24.35
CA THR A 396 -42.45 -36.27 25.81
C THR A 396 -41.64 -35.24 26.58
N THR A 397 -40.64 -34.58 25.96
CA THR A 397 -39.87 -33.52 26.63
C THR A 397 -40.22 -32.13 26.09
N PRO A 398 -40.26 -31.11 26.96
CA PRO A 398 -40.52 -29.74 26.53
C PRO A 398 -39.32 -29.11 25.81
N GLU A 399 -38.16 -29.76 25.74
CA GLU A 399 -36.88 -29.19 25.30
C GLU A 399 -36.20 -30.07 24.23
N TYR A 400 -35.23 -29.51 23.48
CA TYR A 400 -34.42 -30.32 22.57
C TYR A 400 -33.34 -31.09 23.35
N SER A 401 -33.32 -32.41 23.21
CA SER A 401 -32.27 -33.24 23.80
C SER A 401 -30.90 -32.96 23.16
N LYS A 402 -29.83 -33.22 23.91
CA LYS A 402 -28.44 -33.29 23.44
C LYS A 402 -28.36 -34.19 22.21
N ALA A 403 -28.98 -35.36 22.25
CA ALA A 403 -29.00 -36.29 21.11
C ALA A 403 -29.61 -35.67 19.85
N CYS A 404 -30.74 -34.96 19.96
CA CYS A 404 -31.35 -34.26 18.83
C CYS A 404 -30.53 -33.06 18.36
N THR A 405 -29.89 -32.34 19.28
CA THR A 405 -29.01 -31.21 18.95
C THR A 405 -27.77 -31.69 18.20
N SER A 406 -27.09 -32.74 18.69
CA SER A 406 -25.94 -33.34 18.00
C SER A 406 -26.33 -33.94 16.64
N ALA A 407 -27.52 -34.54 16.53
CA ALA A 407 -28.01 -35.08 15.27
C ALA A 407 -28.32 -33.98 14.24
N ALA A 408 -28.91 -32.87 14.66
CA ALA A 408 -29.11 -31.70 13.81
C ALA A 408 -27.77 -31.11 13.35
N SER A 409 -26.78 -31.06 14.24
CA SER A 409 -25.44 -30.59 13.90
C SER A 409 -24.77 -31.46 12.85
N ARG A 410 -24.82 -32.79 12.99
CA ARG A 410 -24.28 -33.72 11.99
C ARG A 410 -25.00 -33.61 10.65
N TYR A 411 -26.33 -33.50 10.67
CA TYR A 411 -27.12 -33.32 9.44
C TYR A 411 -26.65 -32.13 8.60
N CYS A 412 -26.36 -31.00 9.26
CA CYS A 412 -25.84 -29.80 8.61
C CYS A 412 -24.37 -29.97 8.19
N ALA A 413 -23.53 -30.56 9.05
CA ALA A 413 -22.13 -30.83 8.74
C ALA A 413 -21.96 -31.69 7.48
N ASP A 414 -22.79 -32.72 7.31
CA ASP A 414 -22.82 -33.60 6.12
C ASP A 414 -23.15 -32.84 4.82
N ARG A 415 -23.62 -31.59 4.91
CA ARG A 415 -24.00 -30.72 3.78
C ARG A 415 -23.08 -29.51 3.61
N GLY A 416 -21.92 -29.50 4.28
CA GLY A 416 -20.91 -28.44 4.16
C GLY A 416 -21.18 -27.22 5.04
N TYR A 417 -22.18 -27.28 5.90
CA TYR A 417 -22.38 -26.29 6.96
C TYR A 417 -21.47 -26.62 8.15
N VAL A 418 -21.33 -25.67 9.06
CA VAL A 418 -20.53 -25.92 10.27
C VAL A 418 -21.36 -26.73 11.24
N GLY A 419 -22.50 -26.20 11.63
CA GLY A 419 -23.39 -26.87 12.57
C GLY A 419 -24.85 -26.62 12.28
N GLY A 420 -25.69 -27.23 13.09
CA GLY A 420 -27.13 -27.22 12.95
C GLY A 420 -27.81 -27.03 14.28
N ILE A 421 -28.73 -26.07 14.34
CA ILE A 421 -29.51 -25.77 15.54
C ILE A 421 -30.95 -26.20 15.28
N PRO A 422 -31.52 -27.13 16.06
CA PRO A 422 -32.93 -27.48 15.96
C PRO A 422 -33.79 -26.33 16.49
N GLN A 423 -34.84 -25.97 15.75
CA GLN A 423 -35.53 -24.70 15.92
C GLN A 423 -37.03 -24.85 16.09
N GLU A 424 -37.66 -25.77 15.36
CA GLU A 424 -39.10 -26.00 15.45
C GLU A 424 -39.45 -27.46 15.15
N PHE A 425 -40.45 -28.04 15.82
CA PHE A 425 -40.96 -29.38 15.54
C PHE A 425 -42.47 -29.30 15.32
N ASP A 426 -42.94 -29.73 14.15
CA ASP A 426 -44.36 -29.61 13.75
C ASP A 426 -45.22 -30.83 14.14
N GLY A 427 -44.63 -31.81 14.83
CA GLY A 427 -45.26 -33.09 15.15
C GLY A 427 -44.82 -34.24 14.24
N SER A 428 -44.26 -33.93 13.07
CA SER A 428 -43.81 -34.91 12.07
C SER A 428 -42.41 -34.64 11.51
N ARG A 429 -42.05 -33.36 11.41
CA ARG A 429 -40.79 -32.87 10.86
C ARG A 429 -40.18 -31.87 11.83
N ILE A 430 -38.87 -31.74 11.73
CA ILE A 430 -38.08 -30.78 12.47
C ILE A 430 -37.46 -29.78 11.52
N TYR A 431 -37.59 -28.50 11.88
CA TYR A 431 -36.92 -27.40 11.24
C TYR A 431 -35.56 -27.19 11.89
N ILE A 432 -34.51 -27.21 11.08
CA ILE A 432 -33.12 -27.00 11.49
C ILE A 432 -32.57 -25.79 10.75
N ASN A 433 -31.95 -24.88 11.49
CA ASN A 433 -31.12 -23.84 10.91
C ASN A 433 -29.67 -24.35 10.84
N CYS A 434 -29.16 -24.57 9.62
CA CYS A 434 -27.77 -24.87 9.36
C CYS A 434 -26.96 -23.57 9.21
N VAL A 435 -25.86 -23.45 9.93
CA VAL A 435 -25.03 -22.25 10.00
C VAL A 435 -23.84 -22.38 9.03
N ASP A 436 -23.69 -21.42 8.12
CA ASP A 436 -22.64 -21.41 7.10
C ASP A 436 -21.23 -21.13 7.69
N GLN A 437 -20.19 -21.53 6.95
CA GLN A 437 -18.83 -21.01 7.13
C GLN A 437 -18.76 -19.62 6.47
N GLN A 438 -18.45 -18.54 7.19
CA GLN A 438 -17.85 -17.36 6.55
C GLN A 438 -16.33 -17.63 6.32
N PRO A 439 -15.70 -17.02 5.30
CA PRO A 439 -14.47 -17.52 4.66
C PRO A 439 -13.16 -17.21 5.39
N SER A 440 -13.17 -16.64 6.60
CA SER A 440 -11.94 -16.49 7.39
C SER A 440 -11.67 -17.76 8.17
N SER A 441 -10.48 -18.32 7.98
CA SER A 441 -9.98 -19.64 8.38
C SER A 441 -9.93 -19.98 9.88
N ASN A 442 -10.80 -19.43 10.73
CA ASN A 442 -10.96 -19.86 12.12
C ASN A 442 -12.37 -20.44 12.33
N GLY A 443 -12.43 -21.76 12.42
CA GLY A 443 -13.67 -22.54 12.37
C GLY A 443 -14.76 -22.09 13.34
N TYR A 444 -15.98 -22.04 12.83
CA TYR A 444 -17.27 -21.76 13.51
C TYR A 444 -17.65 -22.77 14.62
N PHE A 445 -16.71 -23.60 15.07
CA PHE A 445 -16.82 -24.41 16.28
C PHE A 445 -15.73 -24.01 17.26
N GLY A 446 -16.17 -23.37 18.34
CA GLY A 446 -15.41 -23.33 19.56
C GLY A 446 -15.37 -24.70 20.20
N GLY A 447 -14.20 -25.34 20.17
CA GLY A 447 -13.95 -26.52 20.97
C GLY A 447 -13.62 -26.11 22.40
N VAL A 448 -14.57 -26.20 23.32
CA VAL A 448 -14.29 -25.94 24.74
C VAL A 448 -13.74 -27.21 25.36
N ASN A 449 -12.53 -27.11 25.92
CA ASN A 449 -11.98 -28.20 26.71
C ASN A 449 -12.88 -28.45 27.92
N ASN A 450 -13.30 -29.70 28.11
CA ASN A 450 -14.15 -30.11 29.24
C ASN A 450 -13.48 -29.90 30.61
N THR A 451 -12.19 -29.58 30.65
CA THR A 451 -11.48 -29.17 31.87
C THR A 451 -11.60 -27.68 32.20
N ASP A 452 -12.10 -26.85 31.27
CA ASP A 452 -12.35 -25.43 31.55
C ASP A 452 -13.31 -25.29 32.74
N TRP A 453 -12.92 -24.52 33.75
CA TRP A 453 -13.63 -24.50 35.03
C TRP A 453 -15.03 -23.90 34.89
N ALA A 454 -15.19 -22.86 34.05
CA ALA A 454 -16.46 -22.17 33.85
C ALA A 454 -17.42 -23.05 33.03
N TRP A 455 -16.89 -23.74 32.02
CA TRP A 455 -17.63 -24.73 31.23
C TRP A 455 -18.02 -25.95 32.06
N ARG A 456 -17.05 -26.58 32.75
CA ARG A 456 -17.27 -27.79 33.54
C ARG A 456 -18.31 -27.58 34.64
N THR A 457 -18.26 -26.45 35.32
CA THR A 457 -19.20 -26.13 36.41
C THR A 457 -20.63 -26.00 35.88
N ASN A 458 -20.81 -25.35 34.74
CA ASN A 458 -22.12 -24.99 34.20
C ASN A 458 -22.71 -25.97 33.18
N CYS A 459 -21.89 -26.85 32.57
CA CYS A 459 -22.31 -27.82 31.56
C CYS A 459 -22.10 -29.28 31.96
N LEU A 460 -21.12 -29.60 32.83
CA LEU A 460 -20.68 -30.99 33.08
C LEU A 460 -20.84 -31.47 34.54
N SER A 461 -21.19 -30.61 35.50
CA SER A 461 -21.39 -31.03 36.89
C SER A 461 -22.82 -31.58 37.17
N SER A 462 -22.88 -32.64 37.99
CA SER A 462 -24.02 -33.56 38.21
C SER A 462 -25.16 -32.95 39.05
N PRO A 463 -26.01 -32.10 38.46
CA PRO A 463 -27.31 -32.62 37.98
C PRO A 463 -27.67 -32.21 36.55
N LEU A 464 -26.71 -31.72 35.74
CA LEU A 464 -26.92 -31.39 34.32
C LEU A 464 -26.59 -32.55 33.36
N ALA A 465 -26.43 -33.75 33.92
CA ALA A 465 -26.32 -35.03 33.23
C ALA A 465 -27.66 -35.53 32.64
N GLY A 466 -28.68 -34.67 32.62
CA GLY A 466 -29.94 -34.94 31.92
C GLY A 466 -29.74 -35.01 30.40
N PRO A 467 -30.76 -35.51 29.68
CA PRO A 467 -30.71 -35.60 28.23
C PRO A 467 -30.66 -34.23 27.52
N GLU A 468 -30.87 -33.10 28.20
CA GLU A 468 -30.91 -31.74 27.63
C GLU A 468 -29.77 -30.81 28.09
N PHE A 469 -29.59 -29.70 27.36
CA PHE A 469 -28.67 -28.61 27.72
C PHE A 469 -29.36 -27.59 28.63
N SER A 470 -28.86 -27.49 29.86
CA SER A 470 -29.37 -26.55 30.87
C SER A 470 -29.22 -25.09 30.48
N LYS A 471 -29.98 -24.21 31.14
CA LYS A 471 -29.82 -22.76 30.98
C LYS A 471 -28.42 -22.30 31.38
N GLY A 472 -27.89 -22.85 32.47
CA GLY A 472 -26.52 -22.59 32.90
C GLY A 472 -25.51 -22.94 31.81
N CYS A 473 -25.72 -24.08 31.14
CA CYS A 473 -24.84 -24.52 30.07
C CYS A 473 -24.95 -23.64 28.81
N ARG A 474 -26.18 -23.26 28.42
CA ARG A 474 -26.41 -22.33 27.30
C ARG A 474 -25.85 -20.94 27.58
N ALA A 475 -25.97 -20.44 28.81
CA ALA A 475 -25.38 -19.17 29.21
C ALA A 475 -23.85 -19.25 29.24
N ALA A 476 -23.27 -20.38 29.64
CA ALA A 476 -21.82 -20.61 29.57
C ALA A 476 -21.33 -20.64 28.11
N ALA A 477 -22.08 -21.29 27.21
CA ALA A 477 -21.81 -21.30 25.77
C ALA A 477 -21.83 -19.90 25.18
N HIS A 478 -22.86 -19.11 25.51
CA HIS A 478 -22.96 -17.72 25.12
C HIS A 478 -21.75 -16.91 25.59
N ARG A 479 -21.42 -16.96 26.89
CA ARG A 479 -20.29 -16.21 27.45
C ARG A 479 -18.95 -16.63 26.86
N TRP A 480 -18.73 -17.93 26.67
CA TRP A 480 -17.49 -18.44 26.08
C TRP A 480 -17.35 -17.96 24.63
N CYS A 481 -18.40 -18.11 23.81
CA CYS A 481 -18.36 -17.63 22.42
C CYS A 481 -18.19 -16.10 22.35
N ALA A 482 -18.83 -15.35 23.25
CA ALA A 482 -18.66 -13.91 23.32
C ALA A 482 -17.25 -13.48 23.73
N TYR A 483 -16.67 -14.15 24.73
CA TYR A 483 -15.39 -13.75 25.30
C TYR A 483 -14.20 -14.30 24.51
N ASP A 484 -14.19 -15.61 24.23
CA ASP A 484 -13.03 -16.30 23.65
C ASP A 484 -13.05 -16.31 22.12
N GLN A 485 -14.20 -16.03 21.51
CA GLN A 485 -14.32 -16.03 20.06
C GLN A 485 -14.82 -14.71 19.48
N ASN A 486 -15.15 -13.71 20.30
CA ASN A 486 -15.73 -12.45 19.81
C ASN A 486 -17.02 -12.67 18.99
N ALA A 487 -17.81 -13.70 19.34
CA ALA A 487 -19.11 -13.97 18.73
C ALA A 487 -20.24 -13.22 19.45
N VAL A 488 -21.36 -12.96 18.79
CA VAL A 488 -22.54 -12.32 19.42
C VAL A 488 -23.21 -13.26 20.41
N SER A 489 -23.17 -14.57 20.15
CA SER A 489 -23.72 -15.58 21.05
C SER A 489 -23.11 -16.95 20.78
N GLY A 490 -23.57 -17.95 21.52
CA GLY A 490 -23.11 -19.33 21.38
C GLY A 490 -24.17 -20.30 21.90
N VAL A 491 -24.34 -21.42 21.20
CA VAL A 491 -25.15 -22.53 21.68
C VAL A 491 -24.34 -23.82 21.71
N PRO A 492 -24.49 -24.65 22.76
CA PRO A 492 -23.87 -25.96 22.77
C PRO A 492 -24.55 -26.85 21.73
N VAL A 493 -23.75 -27.52 20.90
CA VAL A 493 -24.27 -28.47 19.90
C VAL A 493 -23.94 -29.90 20.23
N ASP A 494 -22.80 -30.15 20.89
CA ASP A 494 -22.33 -31.49 21.20
C ASP A 494 -21.41 -31.50 22.42
N VAL A 495 -21.40 -32.63 23.15
CA VAL A 495 -20.53 -32.85 24.31
C VAL A 495 -19.78 -34.15 24.10
N GLY A 496 -18.51 -34.03 23.73
CA GLY A 496 -17.58 -35.16 23.66
C GLY A 496 -16.97 -35.50 25.01
N ALA A 497 -16.13 -36.55 25.05
CA ALA A 497 -15.47 -36.97 26.29
C ALA A 497 -14.45 -35.94 26.81
N THR A 498 -13.72 -35.30 25.90
CA THR A 498 -12.64 -34.34 26.22
C THR A 498 -12.94 -32.91 25.79
N MET A 499 -13.76 -32.72 24.76
CA MET A 499 -14.13 -31.43 24.22
C MET A 499 -15.64 -31.35 23.96
N SER A 500 -16.20 -30.17 24.18
CA SER A 500 -17.57 -29.84 23.76
C SER A 500 -17.53 -28.91 22.56
N ASN A 501 -18.47 -29.09 21.63
CA ASN A 501 -18.59 -28.25 20.44
C ASN A 501 -19.69 -27.20 20.65
N LEU A 502 -19.34 -25.96 20.32
CA LEU A 502 -20.22 -24.80 20.39
C LEU A 502 -20.48 -24.25 18.99
N ALA A 503 -21.74 -24.07 18.61
CA ALA A 503 -22.07 -23.20 17.49
C ALA A 503 -22.02 -21.76 18.00
N CYS A 504 -20.87 -21.11 17.81
CA CYS A 504 -20.73 -19.68 18.04
C CYS A 504 -21.45 -18.93 16.93
N ILE A 505 -22.30 -18.01 17.33
CA ILE A 505 -23.14 -17.18 16.47
C ILE A 505 -22.41 -15.85 16.33
N TYR A 506 -21.62 -15.76 15.27
CA TYR A 506 -21.10 -14.53 14.72
C TYR A 506 -22.17 -13.94 13.80
N ARG A 507 -22.07 -12.68 13.40
CA ARG A 507 -23.01 -12.14 12.42
C ARG A 507 -22.69 -12.55 10.99
#